data_AF-A0A498QKU5-F1
#
_entry.id   AF-A0A498QKU5-F1
#
_cell.length_a   1.000
_cell.length_b   1.000
_cell.length_c   1.000
_cell.angle_alpha   90.00
_cell.angle_beta   90.00
_cell.angle_gamma   90.00
#
_symmetry.space_group_name_H-M   'P 1'
#
loop_
_entity.id
_entity.type
_entity.pdbx_description
1 polymer ?
#
loop_
_entity_poly.entity_id
_entity_poly.type
_entity_poly.pdbx_seq_one_letter_code
_entity_poly.pdbx_strand_id
1 'polypeptide(L)'
;MNAGMWAPTVPLEVPDVGRRPVAGQREARTGGRPALFGASEQALVSKIEPAIVDLIRAGQGEGDVRELNPVSAARLIEAMFDAVTFPDLAVDPVEIVEFTLVALLSDPARLPEIRSAADALEISAEPAHPLR
;
A
#
# COMPACT_ATOMS: atom_id res chain seq x y z
N MET A 1 13.02 -50.25 34.41
CA MET A 1 11.74 -50.97 34.62
C MET A 1 10.60 -49.97 34.47
N ASN A 2 9.65 -50.31 33.57
CA ASN A 2 8.38 -49.70 33.12
C ASN A 2 7.90 -48.35 33.70
N ALA A 3 7.54 -47.34 32.89
CA ALA A 3 6.49 -47.28 31.84
C ALA A 3 5.06 -47.40 32.41
N GLY A 4 4.46 -46.25 32.75
CA GLY A 4 3.02 -46.01 32.71
C GLY A 4 2.82 -44.81 31.79
N MET A 5 2.17 -44.96 30.61
CA MET A 5 0.73 -44.68 30.43
C MET A 5 0.36 -43.41 31.20
N TRP A 6 -0.11 -42.33 30.56
CA TRP A 6 -1.37 -42.29 29.83
C TRP A 6 -1.26 -41.44 28.56
N ALA A 7 -1.68 -42.00 27.43
CA ALA A 7 -2.10 -41.26 26.25
C ALA A 7 -3.57 -41.64 25.99
N PRO A 8 -4.50 -40.69 25.86
CA PRO A 8 -5.81 -41.00 25.33
C PRO A 8 -5.73 -41.11 23.80
N THR A 9 -5.87 -42.34 23.34
CA THR A 9 -6.11 -42.74 21.95
C THR A 9 -7.51 -42.26 21.54
N VAL A 10 -7.59 -41.21 20.71
CA VAL A 10 -8.81 -40.92 19.94
C VAL A 10 -8.42 -41.01 18.47
N PRO A 11 -8.95 -41.96 17.69
CA PRO A 11 -8.73 -42.00 16.25
C PRO A 11 -9.48 -40.84 15.60
N LEU A 12 -8.74 -39.91 14.99
CA LEU A 12 -9.31 -38.97 14.03
C LEU A 12 -9.53 -39.74 12.73
N GLU A 13 -10.72 -40.32 12.55
CA GLU A 13 -11.21 -40.70 11.24
C GLU A 13 -11.33 -39.42 10.40
N VAL A 14 -10.39 -39.22 9.48
CA VAL A 14 -10.49 -38.20 8.44
C VAL A 14 -11.37 -38.82 7.34
N PRO A 15 -12.58 -38.29 7.07
CA PRO A 15 -13.34 -38.75 5.93
C PRO A 15 -12.59 -38.35 4.65
N ASP A 16 -12.28 -39.35 3.83
CA ASP A 16 -11.75 -39.20 2.48
C ASP A 16 -12.81 -38.50 1.60
N VAL A 17 -12.74 -37.16 1.57
CA VAL A 17 -13.54 -36.35 0.64
C VAL A 17 -12.89 -36.49 -0.72
N GLY A 18 -13.42 -37.44 -1.49
CA GLY A 18 -12.94 -37.84 -2.80
C GLY A 18 -12.57 -36.67 -3.71
N ARG A 19 -11.35 -36.73 -4.25
CA ARG A 19 -10.92 -35.91 -5.39
C ARG A 19 -11.80 -36.24 -6.59
N ARG A 20 -12.72 -35.33 -6.93
CA ARG A 20 -13.24 -35.21 -8.30
C ARG A 20 -12.55 -34.01 -8.96
N PRO A 21 -12.05 -34.14 -10.20
CA PRO A 21 -11.48 -33.02 -10.92
C PRO A 21 -12.63 -32.11 -11.38
N VAL A 22 -12.65 -30.86 -10.89
CA VAL A 22 -13.54 -29.84 -11.44
C VAL A 22 -12.89 -29.33 -12.71
N ALA A 23 -13.34 -29.88 -13.84
CA ALA A 23 -13.12 -29.30 -15.15
C ALA A 23 -13.96 -28.02 -15.26
N GLY A 24 -13.30 -26.93 -15.66
CA GLY A 24 -13.97 -25.70 -16.09
C GLY A 24 -14.00 -24.59 -15.03
N GLN A 25 -13.54 -23.41 -15.46
CA GLN A 25 -13.75 -22.10 -14.85
C GLN A 25 -12.92 -21.77 -13.60
N ARG A 26 -11.72 -21.25 -13.85
CA ARG A 26 -11.40 -19.86 -13.52
C ARG A 26 -10.40 -19.40 -14.57
N GLU A 27 -10.92 -18.92 -15.70
CA GLU A 27 -10.18 -17.91 -16.45
C GLU A 27 -9.83 -16.84 -15.42
N ALA A 28 -8.53 -16.73 -15.15
CA ALA A 28 -7.99 -15.56 -14.51
C ALA A 28 -8.47 -14.39 -15.38
N ARG A 29 -9.49 -13.68 -14.91
CA ARG A 29 -9.67 -12.29 -15.29
C ARG A 29 -8.42 -11.60 -14.77
N THR A 30 -7.37 -11.63 -15.57
CA THR A 30 -6.41 -10.55 -15.69
C THR A 30 -7.20 -9.32 -16.10
N GLY A 31 -7.97 -8.78 -15.14
CA GLY A 31 -8.35 -7.38 -15.11
C GLY A 31 -7.12 -6.56 -14.75
N GLY A 32 -6.02 -6.77 -15.47
CA GLY A 32 -5.04 -5.72 -15.62
C GLY A 32 -5.80 -4.63 -16.36
N ARG A 33 -6.04 -3.50 -15.68
CA ARG A 33 -6.57 -2.30 -16.33
C ARG A 33 -5.78 -2.15 -17.64
N PRO A 34 -6.44 -1.99 -18.81
CA PRO A 34 -5.71 -1.73 -20.04
C PRO A 34 -4.76 -0.58 -19.75
N ALA A 35 -3.50 -0.71 -20.16
CA ALA A 35 -2.51 0.34 -19.94
C ALA A 35 -3.06 1.63 -20.57
N LEU A 36 -3.56 2.53 -19.72
CA LEU A 36 -4.12 3.84 -20.10
C LEU A 36 -3.00 4.85 -20.42
N PHE A 37 -1.75 4.39 -20.45
CA PHE A 37 -0.56 5.22 -20.49
C PHE A 37 0.32 4.88 -21.70
N GLY A 38 0.76 5.91 -22.42
CA GLY A 38 1.76 5.78 -23.48
C GLY A 38 3.12 5.33 -22.93
N ALA A 39 4.03 4.87 -23.81
CA ALA A 39 5.34 4.34 -23.40
C ALA A 39 6.17 5.34 -22.54
N SER A 40 6.05 6.65 -22.84
CA SER A 40 6.71 7.71 -22.07
C SER A 40 6.09 7.90 -20.68
N GLU A 41 4.77 7.79 -20.56
CA GLU A 41 4.06 7.85 -19.27
C GLU A 41 4.40 6.62 -18.43
N GLN A 42 4.46 5.42 -19.03
CA GLN A 42 4.93 4.21 -18.35
C GLN A 42 6.37 4.36 -17.82
N ALA A 43 7.26 4.94 -18.61
CA ALA A 43 8.65 5.19 -18.19
C ALA A 43 8.77 6.25 -17.08
N LEU A 44 7.78 7.13 -16.94
CA LEU A 44 7.70 8.06 -15.82
C LEU A 44 7.13 7.37 -14.58
N VAL A 45 6.03 6.63 -14.72
CA VAL A 45 5.41 5.86 -13.64
C VAL A 45 6.41 4.88 -13.03
N SER A 46 7.26 4.24 -13.83
CA SER A 46 8.29 3.32 -13.32
C SER A 46 9.37 3.99 -12.46
N LYS A 47 9.45 5.32 -12.44
CA LYS A 47 10.40 6.09 -11.60
C LYS A 47 9.79 6.57 -10.30
N ILE A 48 8.47 6.52 -10.13
CA ILE A 48 7.78 7.04 -8.95
C ILE A 48 8.05 6.16 -7.73
N GLU A 49 7.81 4.85 -7.81
CA GLU A 49 8.04 3.94 -6.67
C GLU A 49 9.50 4.06 -6.14
N PRO A 50 10.55 3.99 -6.97
CA PRO A 50 11.93 4.17 -6.50
C PRO A 50 12.18 5.53 -5.82
N ALA A 51 11.63 6.62 -6.36
CA ALA A 51 11.81 7.95 -5.78
C ALA A 51 11.15 8.07 -4.40
N ILE A 52 9.95 7.49 -4.22
CA ILE A 52 9.27 7.46 -2.93
C ILE A 52 10.07 6.59 -1.94
N VAL A 53 10.59 5.44 -2.37
CA VAL A 53 11.43 4.58 -1.54
C VAL A 53 12.67 5.32 -1.03
N ASP A 54 13.33 6.09 -1.90
CA ASP A 54 14.51 6.86 -1.52
C ASP A 54 14.16 8.00 -0.54
N LEU A 55 13.01 8.66 -0.72
CA LEU A 55 12.51 9.66 0.23
C LEU A 55 12.21 9.05 1.62
N ILE A 56 11.60 7.87 1.66
CA ILE A 56 11.32 7.15 2.91
C ILE A 56 12.62 6.79 3.62
N ARG A 57 13.62 6.29 2.90
CA ARG A 57 14.93 5.97 3.47
C ARG A 57 15.63 7.21 4.03
N ALA A 58 15.55 8.35 3.34
CA ALA A 58 16.10 9.60 3.83
C ALA A 58 15.42 10.01 5.14
N GLY A 59 14.09 10.04 5.16
CA GLY A 59 13.31 10.35 6.38
C GLY A 59 13.58 9.39 7.54
N GLN A 60 13.83 8.10 7.26
CA GLN A 60 14.24 7.14 8.29
C GLN A 60 15.64 7.43 8.82
N GLY A 61 16.59 7.76 7.93
CA GLY A 61 17.95 8.15 8.30
C GLY A 61 18.00 9.42 9.17
N GLU A 62 17.04 10.33 8.98
CA GLU A 62 16.87 11.56 9.76
C GLU A 62 16.03 11.36 11.04
N GLY A 63 15.37 10.21 11.18
CA GLY A 63 14.51 9.88 12.32
C GLY A 63 13.08 10.42 12.23
N ASP A 64 12.72 11.06 11.12
CA ASP A 64 11.38 11.64 10.89
C ASP A 64 10.34 10.57 10.55
N VAL A 65 10.75 9.50 9.88
CA VAL A 65 9.89 8.37 9.48
C VAL A 65 10.23 7.13 10.31
N ARG A 66 9.21 6.39 10.72
CA ARG A 66 9.37 5.16 11.50
C ARG A 66 10.19 4.12 10.75
N GLU A 67 10.86 3.25 11.50
CA GLU A 67 11.48 2.05 10.97
C GLU A 67 10.41 1.07 10.46
N LEU A 68 10.32 0.96 9.14
CA LEU A 68 9.38 0.11 8.40
C LEU A 68 10.01 -0.25 7.04
N ASN A 69 9.50 -1.29 6.39
CA ASN A 69 10.01 -1.66 5.07
C ASN A 69 9.73 -0.51 4.07
N PRO A 70 10.76 0.11 3.45
CA PRO A 70 10.57 1.29 2.60
C PRO A 70 9.69 1.05 1.37
N VAL A 71 9.77 -0.16 0.79
CA VAL A 71 8.95 -0.54 -0.37
C VAL A 71 7.49 -0.68 0.04
N SER A 72 7.21 -1.29 1.19
CA SER A 72 5.84 -1.36 1.72
C SER A 72 5.27 0.02 2.03
N ALA A 73 6.08 0.95 2.55
CA ALA A 73 5.66 2.34 2.76
C ALA A 73 5.32 3.05 1.45
N ALA A 74 6.18 2.91 0.44
CA ALA A 74 5.95 3.52 -0.86
C ALA A 74 4.64 3.03 -1.47
N ARG A 75 4.37 1.72 -1.40
CA ARG A 75 3.11 1.14 -1.85
C ARG A 75 1.89 1.58 -1.05
N LEU A 76 2.04 1.82 0.25
CA LEU A 76 0.97 2.41 1.06
C LEU A 76 0.66 3.83 0.55
N ILE A 77 1.68 4.66 0.36
CA ILE A 77 1.52 6.02 -0.16
C ILE A 77 0.83 6.00 -1.54
N GLU A 78 1.30 5.15 -2.46
CA GLU A 78 0.68 4.98 -3.77
C GLU A 78 -0.79 4.53 -3.68
N ALA A 79 -1.10 3.55 -2.84
CA ALA A 79 -2.47 3.09 -2.65
C ALA A 79 -3.39 4.18 -2.09
N MET A 80 -2.87 5.07 -1.24
CA MET A 80 -3.63 6.20 -0.69
C MET A 80 -3.81 7.32 -1.72
N PHE A 81 -2.81 7.57 -2.57
CA PHE A 81 -2.96 8.44 -3.73
C PHE A 81 -3.99 7.90 -4.73
N ASP A 82 -3.95 6.61 -5.03
CA ASP A 82 -4.96 5.96 -5.86
C ASP A 82 -6.35 6.12 -5.24
N ALA A 83 -6.49 5.95 -3.91
CA ALA A 83 -7.75 6.17 -3.23
C ALA A 83 -8.27 7.60 -3.47
N VAL A 84 -7.49 8.66 -3.26
CA VAL A 84 -7.98 10.04 -3.45
C VAL A 84 -8.40 10.36 -4.89
N THR A 85 -8.01 9.56 -5.89
CA THR A 85 -8.47 9.75 -7.27
C THR A 85 -9.90 9.25 -7.54
N PHE A 86 -10.53 8.55 -6.59
CA PHE A 86 -11.91 8.09 -6.73
C PHE A 86 -12.91 9.13 -6.20
N PRO A 87 -13.69 9.78 -7.06
CA PRO A 87 -14.57 10.90 -6.67
C PRO A 87 -15.74 10.48 -5.76
N ASP A 88 -16.07 9.19 -5.67
CA ASP A 88 -17.20 8.67 -4.89
C ASP A 88 -16.78 8.06 -3.53
N LEU A 89 -15.54 8.25 -3.08
CA LEU A 89 -15.15 7.82 -1.74
C LEU A 89 -15.90 8.63 -0.69
N ALA A 90 -16.47 7.94 0.30
CA ALA A 90 -17.16 8.54 1.44
C ALA A 90 -16.20 9.19 2.46
N VAL A 91 -14.90 9.27 2.15
CA VAL A 91 -13.84 9.74 3.05
C VAL A 91 -13.15 10.93 2.40
N ASP A 92 -12.96 12.00 3.17
CA ASP A 92 -12.30 13.21 2.71
C ASP A 92 -10.83 12.91 2.32
N PRO A 93 -10.34 13.35 1.15
CA PRO A 93 -8.94 13.20 0.76
C PRO A 93 -7.93 13.69 1.80
N VAL A 94 -8.26 14.75 2.55
CA VAL A 94 -7.42 15.28 3.64
C VAL A 94 -7.29 14.27 4.78
N GLU A 95 -8.37 13.56 5.10
CA GLU A 95 -8.35 12.50 6.13
C GLU A 95 -7.48 11.31 5.69
N ILE A 96 -7.52 10.94 4.40
CA ILE A 96 -6.67 9.87 3.85
C ILE A 96 -5.18 10.23 3.98
N VAL A 97 -4.82 11.47 3.64
CA VAL A 97 -3.45 11.96 3.77
C VAL A 97 -3.03 11.99 5.24
N GLU A 98 -3.88 12.48 6.14
CA GLU A 98 -3.60 12.52 7.57
C GLU A 98 -3.36 11.13 8.15
N PHE A 99 -4.24 10.17 7.83
CA PHE A 99 -4.10 8.78 8.25
C PHE A 99 -2.76 8.18 7.81
N THR A 100 -2.37 8.45 6.56
CA THR A 100 -1.10 7.99 5.99
C THR A 100 0.09 8.54 6.76
N LEU A 101 0.09 9.85 7.05
CA LEU A 101 1.19 10.49 7.77
C LEU A 101 1.26 10.05 9.25
N VAL A 102 0.11 9.86 9.93
CA VAL A 102 0.07 9.29 11.29
C VAL A 102 0.72 7.90 11.33
N ALA A 103 0.51 7.09 10.29
CA ALA A 103 1.10 5.77 10.20
C ALA A 103 2.62 5.82 9.98
N LEU A 104 3.10 6.74 9.16
CA LEU A 104 4.50 6.82 8.72
C LEU A 104 5.43 7.57 9.68
N LEU A 105 4.97 8.67 10.29
CA LEU A 105 5.83 9.54 11.10
C LEU A 105 6.29 8.86 12.39
N SER A 106 7.57 9.05 12.73
CA SER A 106 8.14 8.61 14.01
C SER A 106 7.39 9.24 15.18
N ASP A 107 7.11 10.53 15.07
CA ASP A 107 6.29 11.30 16.02
C ASP A 107 5.09 11.95 15.32
N PRO A 108 3.88 11.36 15.43
CA PRO A 108 2.67 11.94 14.87
C PRO A 108 2.29 13.29 15.48
N ALA A 109 2.80 13.66 16.67
CA ALA A 109 2.50 14.94 17.29
C ALA A 109 3.09 16.13 16.49
N ARG A 110 4.03 15.88 15.58
CA ARG A 110 4.61 16.88 14.67
C ARG A 110 3.72 17.22 13.48
N LEU A 111 2.62 16.51 13.26
CA LEU A 111 1.72 16.75 12.13
C LEU A 111 1.26 18.21 11.96
N PRO A 112 0.86 18.94 13.03
CA PRO A 112 0.47 20.35 12.88
C PRO A 112 1.62 21.23 12.37
N GLU A 113 2.86 20.98 12.81
CA GLU A 113 4.05 21.69 12.35
C GLU A 113 4.34 21.37 10.88
N ILE A 114 4.29 20.10 10.51
CA ILE A 114 4.51 19.64 9.12
C ILE A 114 3.46 20.24 8.18
N ARG A 115 2.19 20.29 8.60
CA ARG A 115 1.11 20.95 7.86
C ARG A 115 1.41 22.43 7.65
N SER A 116 1.76 23.13 8.72
CA SER A 116 2.11 24.55 8.62
C SER A 116 3.32 24.79 7.70
N ALA A 117 4.30 23.90 7.72
CA ALA A 117 5.45 23.98 6.81
C ALA A 117 5.07 23.69 5.36
N ALA A 118 4.18 22.72 5.13
CA ALA A 118 3.66 22.38 3.81
C ALA A 118 2.80 23.52 3.22
N ASP A 119 1.95 24.17 4.02
CA ASP A 119 1.16 25.33 3.59
C ASP A 119 2.04 26.54 3.22
N ALA A 120 3.23 26.64 3.82
CA ALA A 120 4.22 27.66 3.50
C ALA A 120 5.03 27.33 2.23
N LEU A 121 5.00 26.08 1.76
CA LEU A 121 5.50 25.75 0.43
C LEU A 121 4.49 26.30 -0.57
N GLU A 122 4.79 27.44 -1.17
CA GLU A 122 4.00 28.04 -2.26
C GLU A 122 4.10 27.19 -3.53
N ILE A 123 3.59 25.95 -3.49
CA ILE A 123 3.55 25.02 -4.62
C ILE A 123 2.50 25.55 -5.59
N SER A 124 2.94 26.37 -6.54
CA SER A 124 2.11 26.79 -7.66
C SER A 124 1.86 25.58 -8.56
N ALA A 125 0.65 25.02 -8.47
CA ALA A 125 0.13 24.19 -9.55
C ALA A 125 -0.11 25.12 -10.76
N GLU A 126 0.90 25.29 -11.61
CA GLU A 126 0.68 25.90 -12.91
C GLU A 126 -0.40 25.05 -13.60
N PRO A 127 -1.56 25.63 -13.99
CA PRO A 127 -2.62 24.83 -14.58
C PRO A 127 -2.06 24.15 -15.81
N ALA A 128 -2.19 22.82 -15.86
CA ALA A 128 -1.74 22.01 -16.98
C ALA A 128 -2.18 22.69 -18.29
N HIS A 129 -1.20 23.06 -19.11
CA HIS A 129 -1.44 23.72 -20.38
C HIS A 129 -2.49 22.92 -21.15
N PRO A 130 -3.61 23.52 -21.59
CA PRO A 130 -4.63 22.77 -22.31
C PRO A 130 -3.97 22.17 -23.55
N LEU A 131 -3.93 20.84 -23.61
CA LEU A 131 -3.49 20.09 -24.77
C LEU A 131 -4.35 20.56 -25.96
N ARG A 132 -3.74 21.33 -26.85
CA ARG A 132 -4.32 21.75 -28.14
C ARG A 132 -3.98 20.75 -29.23
#